data_AF-A0A0N0D0G0-F1
#
_entry.id   AF-A0A0N0D0G0-F1
#
_cell.length_a   1.000
_cell.length_b   1.000
_cell.length_c   1.000
_cell.angle_alpha   90.00
_cell.angle_beta   90.00
_cell.angle_gamma   90.00
#
_symmetry.space_group_name_H-M   'P 1'
#
loop_
_entity.id
_entity.type
_entity.pdbx_description
1 polymer ?
#
loop_
_entity_poly.entity_id
_entity_poly.type
_entity_poly.pdbx_seq_one_letter_code
_entity_poly.pdbx_strand_id
1 'polypeptide(L)'
;IWGDYKIKGDSSHSSSKGRAVIYIYQDDTWRVSKILTAKDGEENDQFGYSVAIHNDLAVVCARGEDNNESGCDYIGAAYIFQRNGNTWTEIQKIVANDRESRDFFGEDVSIYKDYIIVGAYGEDNSNSANNYFGAAYIFTQDDNTWKQVQKLKATQRNQSDYYGYAVAINETHAVVGAYGDDEAGNNLGAVYIYLKQNDEWNKSIKINGSVTYFGYYVTIIDNTIIVKNNSDIEYYYPLFSTISGYIKTPQGSPQIGSNIIFTNDGGSTSTDRYGYFTHEVPIGWSGIV
;
A
#
# COMPACT_ATOMS: atom_id res chain seq x y z
N ILE A 1 -10.61 -3.53 8.30
CA ILE A 1 -11.76 -4.44 8.48
C ILE A 1 -11.82 -5.30 7.23
N TRP A 2 -12.12 -6.59 7.34
CA TRP A 2 -12.32 -7.48 6.20
C TRP A 2 -13.36 -8.54 6.54
N GLY A 3 -14.48 -8.56 5.80
CA GLY A 3 -15.63 -9.39 6.15
C GLY A 3 -16.06 -9.19 7.60
N ASP A 4 -16.25 -10.29 8.33
CA ASP A 4 -16.62 -10.28 9.74
C ASP A 4 -15.43 -10.03 10.69
N TYR A 5 -14.24 -9.70 10.18
CA TYR A 5 -13.04 -9.50 11.00
C TYR A 5 -12.55 -8.05 11.00
N LYS A 6 -12.04 -7.62 12.15
CA LYS A 6 -11.40 -6.32 12.33
C LYS A 6 -10.14 -6.50 13.16
N ILE A 7 -9.06 -5.83 12.78
CA ILE A 7 -7.85 -5.73 13.59
C ILE A 7 -7.71 -4.31 14.14
N LYS A 8 -7.20 -4.19 15.37
CA LYS A 8 -6.82 -2.91 15.98
C LYS A 8 -5.49 -3.07 16.70
N GLY A 9 -4.54 -2.18 16.40
CA GLY A 9 -3.27 -2.07 17.09
C GLY A 9 -3.36 -1.32 18.42
N ASP A 10 -2.43 -1.61 19.33
CA ASP A 10 -2.25 -1.00 20.66
C ASP A 10 -0.74 -0.99 20.97
N SER A 11 0.00 -0.12 20.26
CA SER A 11 1.47 -0.07 20.25
C SER A 11 2.09 0.40 21.56
N SER A 12 1.36 1.14 22.39
CA SER A 12 1.85 1.63 23.69
C SER A 12 1.65 0.63 24.84
N HIS A 13 1.05 -0.53 24.57
CA HIS A 13 0.79 -1.55 25.58
C HIS A 13 2.08 -2.10 26.20
N SER A 14 2.08 -2.29 27.53
CA SER A 14 3.16 -2.94 28.28
C SER A 14 4.56 -2.38 27.95
N SER A 15 4.85 -1.14 28.38
CA SER A 15 6.11 -0.45 28.07
C SER A 15 6.39 -0.37 26.56
N SER A 16 5.34 -0.12 25.77
CA SER A 16 5.41 -0.07 24.30
C SER A 16 5.94 -1.34 23.64
N LYS A 17 5.92 -2.50 24.32
CA LYS A 17 6.09 -3.80 23.67
C LYS A 17 4.98 -4.06 22.65
N GLY A 18 3.79 -3.51 22.92
CA GLY A 18 2.69 -3.44 21.99
C GLY A 18 1.90 -4.75 21.86
N ARG A 19 0.73 -4.65 21.24
CA ARG A 19 -0.13 -5.78 20.86
C ARG A 19 -1.07 -5.38 19.73
N ALA A 20 -1.71 -6.36 19.10
CA ALA A 20 -2.88 -6.14 18.26
C ALA A 20 -4.04 -7.04 18.69
N VAL A 21 -5.27 -6.61 18.42
CA VAL A 21 -6.48 -7.36 18.78
C VAL A 21 -7.31 -7.60 17.53
N ILE A 22 -7.58 -8.88 17.26
CA ILE A 22 -8.55 -9.32 16.27
C ILE A 22 -9.92 -9.38 16.93
N TYR A 23 -10.90 -8.78 16.28
CA TYR A 23 -12.32 -8.86 16.61
C TYR A 23 -13.06 -9.63 15.53
N ILE A 24 -14.09 -10.36 15.92
CA ILE A 24 -15.05 -11.02 15.02
C ILE A 24 -16.45 -10.42 15.25
N TYR A 25 -17.19 -10.19 14.17
CA TYR A 25 -18.57 -9.71 14.21
C TYR A 25 -19.53 -10.88 14.33
N GLN A 26 -20.25 -10.95 15.46
CA GLN A 26 -21.20 -12.03 15.77
C GLN A 26 -22.31 -11.47 16.65
N ASP A 27 -23.56 -11.90 16.42
CA ASP A 27 -24.74 -11.46 17.18
C ASP A 27 -24.85 -9.92 17.25
N ASP A 28 -24.71 -9.26 16.10
CA ASP A 28 -24.74 -7.81 15.92
C ASP A 28 -23.68 -7.01 16.72
N THR A 29 -22.65 -7.67 17.24
CA THR A 29 -21.60 -7.04 18.04
C THR A 29 -20.19 -7.51 17.69
N TRP A 30 -19.18 -6.67 17.95
CA TRP A 30 -17.78 -7.02 17.81
C TRP A 30 -17.27 -7.66 19.09
N ARG A 31 -16.80 -8.91 19.00
CA ARG A 31 -16.20 -9.65 20.12
C ARG A 31 -14.71 -9.85 19.88
N VAL A 32 -13.92 -9.84 20.95
CA VAL A 32 -12.49 -10.18 20.86
C VAL A 32 -12.37 -11.65 20.43
N SER A 33 -11.71 -11.87 19.30
CA SER A 33 -11.37 -13.20 18.78
C SER A 33 -9.98 -13.63 19.26
N LYS A 34 -8.98 -12.75 19.15
CA LYS A 34 -7.59 -13.07 19.51
C LYS A 34 -6.80 -11.81 19.86
N ILE A 35 -5.88 -11.93 20.81
CA ILE A 35 -4.80 -10.97 21.03
C ILE A 35 -3.54 -11.52 20.37
N LEU A 36 -2.89 -10.69 19.57
CA LEU A 36 -1.64 -10.97 18.85
C LEU A 36 -0.50 -10.21 19.53
N THR A 37 0.63 -10.88 19.64
CA THR A 37 1.91 -10.36 20.15
C THR A 37 3.03 -10.96 19.28
N ALA A 38 4.12 -10.23 19.07
CA ALA A 38 5.32 -10.79 18.45
C ALA A 38 5.96 -11.85 19.37
N LYS A 39 6.47 -12.96 18.78
CA LYS A 39 7.18 -14.00 19.54
C LYS A 39 8.48 -13.50 20.17
N ASP A 40 9.16 -12.60 19.50
CA ASP A 40 10.41 -11.95 19.88
C ASP A 40 10.19 -10.50 20.33
N GLY A 41 8.95 -10.11 20.66
CA GLY A 41 8.65 -8.72 21.00
C GLY A 41 9.37 -8.29 22.28
N GLU A 42 9.95 -7.10 22.29
CA GLU A 42 10.64 -6.47 23.41
C GLU A 42 10.04 -5.10 23.75
N GLU A 43 10.48 -4.47 24.84
CA GLU A 43 10.01 -3.12 25.19
C GLU A 43 10.36 -2.11 24.08
N ASN A 44 9.46 -1.16 23.81
CA ASN A 44 9.59 -0.14 22.76
C ASN A 44 9.54 -0.61 21.30
N ASP A 45 9.33 -1.90 21.02
CA ASP A 45 9.10 -2.38 19.64
C ASP A 45 7.90 -1.73 18.94
N GLN A 46 6.93 -1.24 19.73
CA GLN A 46 5.70 -0.60 19.26
C GLN A 46 4.85 -1.55 18.39
N PHE A 47 4.82 -2.85 18.68
CA PHE A 47 4.01 -3.81 17.95
C PHE A 47 2.52 -3.42 17.95
N GLY A 48 1.89 -3.43 16.78
CA GLY A 48 0.55 -2.88 16.62
C GLY A 48 0.55 -1.39 16.30
N TYR A 49 1.66 -0.85 15.78
CA TYR A 49 1.70 0.53 15.31
C TYR A 49 0.78 0.74 14.11
N SER A 50 0.99 -0.05 13.05
CA SER A 50 0.06 -0.19 11.93
C SER A 50 -0.37 -1.65 11.79
N VAL A 51 -1.59 -1.85 11.28
CA VAL A 51 -2.22 -3.16 11.16
C VAL A 51 -3.03 -3.27 9.88
N ALA A 52 -2.93 -4.41 9.20
CA ALA A 52 -3.75 -4.72 8.04
C ALA A 52 -4.31 -6.14 8.12
N ILE A 53 -5.47 -6.38 7.51
CA ILE A 53 -6.11 -7.69 7.49
C ILE A 53 -6.79 -7.91 6.14
N HIS A 54 -6.53 -9.06 5.52
CA HIS A 54 -7.16 -9.47 4.27
C HIS A 54 -7.29 -11.00 4.25
N ASN A 55 -8.50 -11.49 4.04
CA ASN A 55 -8.86 -12.90 4.17
C ASN A 55 -8.36 -13.49 5.51
N ASP A 56 -7.52 -14.51 5.44
CA ASP A 56 -6.96 -15.23 6.59
C ASP A 56 -5.58 -14.72 7.00
N LEU A 57 -5.15 -13.58 6.47
CA LEU A 57 -3.87 -12.95 6.79
C LEU A 57 -4.09 -11.67 7.58
N ALA A 58 -3.29 -11.49 8.63
CA ALA A 58 -3.16 -10.25 9.35
C ALA A 58 -1.68 -9.86 9.40
N VAL A 59 -1.39 -8.58 9.16
CA VAL A 59 -0.04 -8.02 9.27
C VAL A 59 -0.05 -7.00 10.38
N VAL A 60 0.96 -7.08 11.25
CA VAL A 60 1.11 -6.18 12.38
C VAL A 60 2.52 -5.62 12.39
N CYS A 61 2.63 -4.31 12.29
CA CYS A 61 3.92 -3.62 12.28
C CYS A 61 4.40 -3.26 13.68
N ALA A 62 5.71 -3.27 13.84
CA ALA A 62 6.45 -2.86 15.01
C ALA A 62 7.59 -1.95 14.53
N ARG A 63 7.30 -0.66 14.36
CA ARG A 63 8.27 0.29 13.78
C ARG A 63 9.47 0.59 14.68
N GLY A 64 9.34 0.31 15.98
CA GLY A 64 10.39 0.49 16.97
C GLY A 64 11.26 -0.74 17.16
N GLU A 65 10.94 -1.84 16.48
CA GLU A 65 11.68 -3.09 16.57
C GLU A 65 13.14 -2.91 16.17
N ASP A 66 14.05 -3.40 17.00
CA ASP A 66 15.50 -3.25 16.85
C ASP A 66 16.28 -4.54 17.18
N ASN A 67 15.59 -5.67 17.36
CA ASN A 67 16.26 -6.91 17.73
C ASN A 67 17.17 -7.42 16.60
N ASN A 68 18.27 -8.04 17.03
CA ASN A 68 19.26 -8.71 16.20
C ASN A 68 20.23 -7.78 15.42
N GLU A 69 20.23 -6.47 15.66
CA GLU A 69 21.23 -5.55 15.10
C GLU A 69 21.75 -4.55 16.16
N SER A 70 22.84 -4.92 16.83
CA SER A 70 23.46 -4.07 17.84
C SER A 70 23.83 -2.69 17.28
N GLY A 71 23.27 -1.63 17.89
CA GLY A 71 23.59 -0.24 17.56
C GLY A 71 22.69 0.40 16.49
N CYS A 72 21.64 -0.29 16.05
CA CYS A 72 20.61 0.28 15.18
C CYS A 72 19.28 0.37 15.95
N ASP A 73 18.73 1.56 16.10
CA ASP A 73 17.44 1.77 16.77
C ASP A 73 16.36 2.03 15.70
N TYR A 74 15.12 1.58 15.92
CA TYR A 74 13.98 1.86 15.02
C TYR A 74 14.20 1.40 13.57
N ILE A 75 14.85 0.24 13.37
CA ILE A 75 14.99 -0.39 12.05
C ILE A 75 13.65 -0.95 11.55
N GLY A 76 12.81 -1.39 12.50
CA GLY A 76 11.44 -1.78 12.29
C GLY A 76 11.23 -3.17 11.68
N ALA A 77 10.03 -3.72 11.89
CA ALA A 77 9.61 -5.01 11.35
C ALA A 77 8.09 -5.08 11.13
N ALA A 78 7.64 -6.06 10.34
CA ALA A 78 6.24 -6.45 10.25
C ALA A 78 6.07 -7.96 10.45
N TYR A 79 5.02 -8.34 11.18
CA TYR A 79 4.74 -9.71 11.57
C TYR A 79 3.47 -10.19 10.89
N ILE A 80 3.56 -11.34 10.24
CA ILE A 80 2.47 -11.92 9.46
C ILE A 80 1.86 -13.06 10.26
N PHE A 81 0.55 -12.98 10.47
CA PHE A 81 -0.26 -13.97 11.15
C PHE A 81 -1.22 -14.62 10.15
N GLN A 82 -1.24 -15.95 10.16
CA GLN A 82 -2.17 -16.76 9.36
C GLN A 82 -3.25 -17.33 10.27
N ARG A 83 -4.51 -17.22 9.84
CA ARG A 83 -5.65 -17.89 10.45
C ARG A 83 -5.82 -19.29 9.87
N ASN A 84 -5.93 -20.27 10.75
CA ASN A 84 -6.34 -21.65 10.45
C ASN A 84 -7.50 -22.01 11.38
N GLY A 85 -8.73 -22.01 10.84
CA GLY A 85 -9.95 -22.10 11.64
C GLY A 85 -10.12 -20.88 12.55
N ASN A 86 -10.07 -21.10 13.86
CA ASN A 86 -10.17 -20.04 14.88
C ASN A 86 -8.81 -19.63 15.47
N THR A 87 -7.72 -20.22 14.98
CA THR A 87 -6.37 -20.00 15.51
C THR A 87 -5.60 -19.06 14.61
N TRP A 88 -5.08 -17.96 15.17
CA TRP A 88 -4.09 -17.11 14.52
C TRP A 88 -2.69 -17.49 14.98
N THR A 89 -1.78 -17.72 14.04
CA THR A 89 -0.39 -18.08 14.29
C THR A 89 0.53 -17.14 13.54
N GLU A 90 1.54 -16.60 14.20
CA GLU A 90 2.61 -15.85 13.54
C GLU A 90 3.41 -16.82 12.65
N ILE A 91 3.37 -16.62 11.34
CA ILE A 91 4.04 -17.47 10.35
C ILE A 91 5.39 -16.92 9.92
N GLN A 92 5.57 -15.58 9.97
CA GLN A 92 6.80 -14.96 9.52
C GLN A 92 6.95 -13.53 10.08
N LYS A 93 8.19 -13.14 10.35
CA LYS A 93 8.63 -11.75 10.49
C LYS A 93 9.29 -11.32 9.17
N ILE A 94 8.86 -10.20 8.62
CA ILE A 94 9.46 -9.57 7.43
C ILE A 94 10.12 -8.25 7.81
N VAL A 95 11.22 -7.97 7.14
CA VAL A 95 12.06 -6.78 7.34
C VAL A 95 12.55 -6.31 5.96
N ALA A 96 12.90 -5.03 5.82
CA ALA A 96 13.57 -4.56 4.61
C ALA A 96 14.97 -5.18 4.50
N ASN A 97 15.36 -5.62 3.30
CA ASN A 97 16.67 -6.24 3.04
C ASN A 97 17.85 -5.28 3.27
N ASP A 98 17.59 -3.98 3.14
CA ASP A 98 18.56 -2.90 3.30
C ASP A 98 18.20 -1.98 4.47
N ARG A 99 17.55 -2.54 5.50
CA ARG A 99 17.17 -1.80 6.70
C ARG A 99 18.40 -1.18 7.38
N GLU A 100 18.28 0.09 7.75
CA GLU A 100 19.24 0.83 8.56
C GLU A 100 18.55 1.47 9.78
N SER A 101 19.36 1.93 10.74
CA SER A 101 18.89 2.65 11.93
C SER A 101 17.99 3.81 11.53
N ARG A 102 16.81 3.91 12.14
CA ARG A 102 15.80 4.95 11.90
C ARG A 102 15.19 4.95 10.49
N ASP A 103 15.14 3.81 9.82
CA ASP A 103 14.30 3.65 8.63
C ASP A 103 12.80 3.68 8.95
N PHE A 104 12.43 3.32 10.19
CA PHE A 104 11.04 3.21 10.65
C PHE A 104 10.20 2.29 9.75
N PHE A 105 10.76 1.15 9.34
CA PHE A 105 10.01 0.14 8.59
C PHE A 105 8.80 -0.33 9.40
N GLY A 106 7.62 -0.29 8.79
CA GLY A 106 6.36 -0.58 9.48
C GLY A 106 5.66 0.66 10.03
N GLU A 107 6.00 1.86 9.54
CA GLU A 107 5.19 3.06 9.79
C GLU A 107 3.74 2.83 9.34
N ASP A 108 3.57 2.30 8.13
CA ASP A 108 2.25 1.92 7.63
C ASP A 108 2.31 0.61 6.84
N VAL A 109 1.17 -0.09 6.76
CA VAL A 109 1.07 -1.37 6.07
C VAL A 109 -0.28 -1.54 5.40
N SER A 110 -0.25 -2.11 4.20
CA SER A 110 -1.45 -2.56 3.50
C SER A 110 -1.22 -3.96 2.95
N ILE A 111 -2.28 -4.77 2.92
CA ILE A 111 -2.26 -6.14 2.42
C ILE A 111 -3.45 -6.38 1.50
N TYR A 112 -3.17 -7.02 0.36
CA TYR A 112 -4.18 -7.51 -0.56
C TYR A 112 -3.72 -8.84 -1.14
N LYS A 113 -4.48 -9.91 -0.89
CA LYS A 113 -4.13 -11.29 -1.26
C LYS A 113 -2.68 -11.62 -0.88
N ASP A 114 -1.84 -11.83 -1.88
CA ASP A 114 -0.42 -12.22 -1.85
C ASP A 114 0.55 -11.02 -1.89
N TYR A 115 0.05 -9.78 -1.77
CA TYR A 115 0.87 -8.57 -1.71
C TYR A 115 0.78 -7.89 -0.36
N ILE A 116 1.93 -7.56 0.21
CA ILE A 116 2.07 -6.66 1.35
C ILE A 116 2.91 -5.48 0.90
N ILE A 117 2.47 -4.27 1.18
CA ILE A 117 3.29 -3.06 1.08
C ILE A 117 3.55 -2.52 2.49
N VAL A 118 4.80 -2.18 2.80
CA VAL A 118 5.21 -1.61 4.08
C VAL A 118 5.97 -0.31 3.85
N GLY A 119 5.58 0.73 4.57
CA GLY A 119 6.22 2.04 4.57
C GLY A 119 7.43 2.14 5.49
N ALA A 120 8.45 2.89 5.07
CA ALA A 120 9.66 3.19 5.83
C ALA A 120 10.08 4.64 5.51
N TYR A 121 9.44 5.62 6.16
CA TYR A 121 9.63 7.04 5.82
C TYR A 121 11.03 7.56 6.16
N GLY A 122 11.77 6.85 7.02
CA GLY A 122 13.10 7.24 7.45
C GLY A 122 14.21 6.84 6.49
N GLU A 123 13.94 5.90 5.57
CA GLU A 123 14.96 5.32 4.70
C GLU A 123 15.74 6.37 3.92
N ASP A 124 17.08 6.34 4.03
CA ASP A 124 17.93 7.41 3.48
C ASP A 124 19.18 6.95 2.73
N ASN A 125 19.18 5.78 2.07
CA ASN A 125 20.21 5.31 1.12
C ASN A 125 21.69 5.28 1.62
N SER A 126 22.03 5.84 2.78
CA SER A 126 23.30 5.70 3.52
C SER A 126 23.40 6.64 4.74
N ASN A 127 23.39 6.06 5.94
CA ASN A 127 24.41 6.15 7.00
C ASN A 127 25.02 7.50 7.48
N SER A 128 24.42 8.69 7.35
CA SER A 128 24.98 9.89 8.06
C SER A 128 24.08 11.08 8.35
N ALA A 129 22.90 11.20 7.77
CA ALA A 129 22.02 12.29 8.12
C ALA A 129 20.60 11.79 7.92
N ASN A 130 19.88 11.52 9.01
CA ASN A 130 18.47 11.12 9.02
C ASN A 130 17.67 12.09 8.14
N ASN A 131 17.62 11.80 6.84
CA ASN A 131 17.19 12.75 5.82
C ASN A 131 15.73 12.51 5.47
N TYR A 132 15.16 11.39 5.92
CA TYR A 132 13.74 11.06 5.75
C TYR A 132 13.31 11.16 4.28
N PHE A 133 14.16 10.69 3.36
CA PHE A 133 13.81 10.59 1.95
C PHE A 133 12.69 9.57 1.76
N GLY A 134 12.77 8.46 2.50
CA GLY A 134 11.73 7.46 2.66
C GLY A 134 11.60 6.46 1.50
N ALA A 135 11.07 5.29 1.79
CA ALA A 135 10.82 4.20 0.86
C ALA A 135 9.54 3.43 1.23
N ALA A 136 9.02 2.66 0.28
CA ALA A 136 8.04 1.62 0.55
C ALA A 136 8.51 0.29 -0.05
N TYR A 137 8.14 -0.81 0.57
CA TYR A 137 8.65 -2.14 0.21
C TYR A 137 7.49 -3.08 -0.06
N ILE A 138 7.53 -3.76 -1.20
CA ILE A 138 6.53 -4.75 -1.58
C ILE A 138 7.09 -6.15 -1.34
N PHE A 139 6.30 -6.95 -0.64
CA PHE A 139 6.56 -8.36 -0.39
C PHE A 139 5.49 -9.19 -1.07
N THR A 140 5.89 -10.33 -1.62
CA THR A 140 4.96 -11.36 -2.12
C THR A 140 5.22 -12.71 -1.48
N GLN A 141 4.19 -13.53 -1.45
CA GLN A 141 4.28 -14.91 -0.97
C GLN A 141 4.73 -15.84 -2.10
N ASP A 142 5.84 -16.54 -1.88
CA ASP A 142 6.40 -17.57 -2.74
C ASP A 142 6.73 -18.82 -1.91
N ASP A 143 6.14 -19.96 -2.26
CA ASP A 143 6.26 -21.22 -1.51
C ASP A 143 6.04 -21.07 0.01
N ASN A 144 4.93 -20.43 0.40
CA ASN A 144 4.56 -20.08 1.79
C ASN A 144 5.52 -19.12 2.51
N THR A 145 6.48 -18.52 1.80
CA THR A 145 7.45 -17.58 2.36
C THR A 145 7.28 -16.20 1.72
N TRP A 146 7.18 -15.17 2.55
CA TRP A 146 7.13 -13.79 2.10
C TRP A 146 8.53 -13.28 1.78
N LYS A 147 8.71 -12.72 0.59
CA LYS A 147 9.99 -12.19 0.11
C LYS A 147 9.79 -10.77 -0.39
N GLN A 148 10.75 -9.88 -0.09
CA GLN A 148 10.79 -8.56 -0.68
C GLN A 148 11.03 -8.71 -2.19
N VAL A 149 10.08 -8.27 -3.01
CA VAL A 149 10.19 -8.28 -4.48
C VAL A 149 10.55 -6.92 -5.05
N GLN A 150 10.22 -5.85 -4.34
CA GLN A 150 10.49 -4.50 -4.84
C GLN A 150 10.66 -3.48 -3.72
N LYS A 151 11.56 -2.51 -3.94
CA LYS A 151 11.66 -1.27 -3.17
C LYS A 151 11.17 -0.13 -4.05
N LEU A 152 10.17 0.60 -3.58
CA LEU A 152 9.62 1.79 -4.22
C LEU A 152 10.25 3.04 -3.60
N LYS A 153 10.61 3.98 -4.47
CA LYS A 153 11.16 5.29 -4.13
C LYS A 153 10.56 6.32 -5.07
N ALA A 154 10.47 7.57 -4.62
CA ALA A 154 10.18 8.69 -5.50
C ALA A 154 11.25 8.82 -6.59
N THR A 155 10.85 9.18 -7.81
CA THR A 155 11.77 9.42 -8.94
C THR A 155 12.75 10.56 -8.65
N GLN A 156 12.28 11.59 -7.95
CA GLN A 156 13.08 12.66 -7.37
C GLN A 156 12.86 12.60 -5.86
N ARG A 157 13.91 12.27 -5.12
CA ARG A 157 13.86 12.16 -3.66
C ARG A 157 14.45 13.43 -3.07
N ASN A 158 13.70 14.17 -2.28
CA ASN A 158 14.21 15.27 -1.49
C ASN A 158 14.19 14.93 0.00
N GLN A 159 15.02 15.65 0.75
CA GLN A 159 15.09 15.52 2.19
C GLN A 159 13.74 15.91 2.80
N SER A 160 13.25 15.14 3.77
CA SER A 160 11.99 15.38 4.47
C SER A 160 10.74 15.29 3.61
N ASP A 161 10.77 14.55 2.49
CA ASP A 161 9.56 14.23 1.74
C ASP A 161 8.67 13.21 2.49
N TYR A 162 9.28 12.41 3.37
CA TYR A 162 8.62 11.34 4.14
C TYR A 162 7.90 10.33 3.21
N TYR A 163 8.51 9.98 2.08
CA TYR A 163 7.95 8.99 1.17
C TYR A 163 7.78 7.64 1.87
N GLY A 164 6.62 6.99 1.72
CA GLY A 164 6.34 5.75 2.45
C GLY A 164 5.77 5.97 3.84
N TYR A 165 5.36 7.20 4.18
CA TYR A 165 4.65 7.45 5.43
C TYR A 165 3.26 6.79 5.47
N ALA A 166 2.58 6.76 4.33
CA ALA A 166 1.30 6.07 4.17
C ALA A 166 1.36 5.19 2.93
N VAL A 167 0.79 3.99 3.00
CA VAL A 167 0.81 3.02 1.90
C VAL A 167 -0.54 2.33 1.70
N ALA A 168 -0.89 2.05 0.45
CA ALA A 168 -2.05 1.23 0.11
C ALA A 168 -1.74 0.32 -1.07
N ILE A 169 -2.29 -0.89 -1.11
CA ILE A 169 -2.11 -1.81 -2.23
C ILE A 169 -3.39 -2.58 -2.54
N ASN A 170 -3.63 -2.84 -3.82
CA ASN A 170 -4.62 -3.79 -4.30
C ASN A 170 -4.02 -4.65 -5.44
N GLU A 171 -4.87 -5.34 -6.20
CA GLU A 171 -4.43 -6.23 -7.29
C GLU A 171 -3.59 -5.54 -8.37
N THR A 172 -3.88 -4.27 -8.66
CA THR A 172 -3.34 -3.56 -9.83
C THR A 172 -2.56 -2.31 -9.45
N HIS A 173 -2.81 -1.72 -8.28
CA HIS A 173 -2.25 -0.44 -7.85
C HIS A 173 -1.59 -0.54 -6.47
N ALA A 174 -0.45 0.13 -6.33
CA ALA A 174 0.13 0.49 -5.04
C ALA A 174 0.19 2.01 -4.95
N VAL A 175 -0.06 2.58 -3.78
CA VAL A 175 -0.07 4.02 -3.53
C VAL A 175 0.85 4.31 -2.37
N VAL A 176 1.69 5.33 -2.52
CA VAL A 176 2.63 5.76 -1.50
C VAL A 176 2.49 7.25 -1.26
N GLY A 177 2.26 7.64 -0.01
CA GLY A 177 2.21 9.03 0.43
C GLY A 177 3.59 9.60 0.77
N ALA A 178 3.79 10.87 0.46
CA ALA A 178 4.97 11.67 0.80
C ALA A 178 4.47 13.05 1.25
N TYR A 179 4.03 13.15 2.51
CA TYR A 179 3.32 14.34 2.97
C TYR A 179 4.19 15.60 3.04
N GLY A 180 5.51 15.42 3.11
CA GLY A 180 6.47 16.52 3.21
C GLY A 180 6.96 17.02 1.86
N ASP A 181 6.54 16.37 0.76
CA ASP A 181 6.93 16.77 -0.59
C ASP A 181 6.61 18.25 -0.83
N ASP A 182 7.61 19.00 -1.29
CA ASP A 182 7.52 20.45 -1.44
C ASP A 182 7.64 20.92 -2.90
N GLU A 183 7.62 20.00 -3.88
CA GLU A 183 7.82 20.32 -5.30
C GLU A 183 6.74 21.29 -5.82
N ALA A 184 5.50 21.13 -5.35
CA ALA A 184 4.38 21.99 -5.73
C ALA A 184 4.18 23.20 -4.80
N GLY A 185 4.94 23.29 -3.70
CA GLY A 185 4.82 24.29 -2.66
C GLY A 185 5.14 23.72 -1.28
N ASN A 186 5.54 24.58 -0.34
CA ASN A 186 6.02 24.20 0.99
C ASN A 186 5.14 23.16 1.71
N ASN A 187 5.63 21.92 1.83
CA ASN A 187 4.95 20.78 2.44
C ASN A 187 3.52 20.57 1.93
N LEU A 188 3.24 20.87 0.67
CA LEU A 188 1.93 20.55 0.07
C LEU A 188 1.74 19.04 -0.06
N GLY A 189 2.80 18.26 -0.04
CA GLY A 189 2.77 16.81 -0.07
C GLY A 189 2.39 16.25 -1.44
N ALA A 190 2.54 14.94 -1.57
CA ALA A 190 2.22 14.21 -2.79
C ALA A 190 1.79 12.78 -2.50
N VAL A 191 1.14 12.15 -3.49
CA VAL A 191 1.00 10.69 -3.55
C VAL A 191 1.55 10.17 -4.87
N TYR A 192 2.14 8.97 -4.81
CA TYR A 192 2.71 8.25 -5.94
C TYR A 192 1.92 6.98 -6.17
N ILE A 193 1.36 6.80 -7.37
CA ILE A 193 0.49 5.67 -7.72
C ILE A 193 1.23 4.77 -8.70
N TYR A 194 1.56 3.56 -8.29
CA TYR A 194 2.25 2.54 -9.06
C TYR A 194 1.26 1.57 -9.69
N LEU A 195 1.35 1.37 -11.00
CA LEU A 195 0.62 0.32 -11.72
C LEU A 195 1.47 -0.95 -11.82
N LYS A 196 0.86 -2.11 -11.52
CA LYS A 196 1.46 -3.43 -11.72
C LYS A 196 1.41 -3.81 -13.21
N GLN A 197 2.55 -4.10 -13.81
CA GLN A 197 2.70 -4.54 -15.20
C GLN A 197 3.81 -5.59 -15.29
N ASN A 198 3.54 -6.73 -15.94
CA ASN A 198 4.48 -7.86 -16.04
C ASN A 198 5.10 -8.28 -14.69
N ASP A 199 4.27 -8.38 -13.64
CA ASP A 199 4.68 -8.71 -12.27
C ASP A 199 5.61 -7.72 -11.56
N GLU A 200 5.79 -6.52 -12.11
CA GLU A 200 6.58 -5.44 -11.52
C GLU A 200 5.74 -4.16 -11.36
N TRP A 201 6.03 -3.36 -10.32
CA TRP A 201 5.34 -2.10 -10.04
C TRP A 201 6.08 -0.93 -10.70
N ASN A 202 5.78 -0.66 -11.97
CA ASN A 202 6.71 0.03 -12.88
C ASN A 202 6.33 1.44 -13.31
N LYS A 203 5.19 1.99 -12.88
CA LYS A 203 4.76 3.30 -13.36
C LYS A 203 4.12 4.13 -12.27
N SER A 204 4.81 5.18 -11.82
CA SER A 204 4.29 6.14 -10.85
C SER A 204 3.59 7.32 -11.52
N ILE A 205 2.32 7.56 -11.21
CA ILE A 205 1.73 8.90 -11.34
C ILE A 205 2.01 9.64 -10.05
N LYS A 206 2.60 10.83 -10.13
CA LYS A 206 2.66 11.76 -8.99
C LYS A 206 1.43 12.66 -9.02
N ILE A 207 0.69 12.71 -7.92
CA ILE A 207 -0.36 13.70 -7.68
C ILE A 207 0.15 14.65 -6.61
N ASN A 208 0.33 15.91 -6.99
CA ASN A 208 0.71 16.97 -6.06
C ASN A 208 -0.49 17.43 -5.25
N GLY A 209 -0.26 17.66 -3.96
CA GLY A 209 -1.26 18.23 -3.06
C GLY A 209 -1.56 19.69 -3.38
N SER A 210 -2.78 20.10 -3.06
CA SER A 210 -3.20 21.52 -3.06
C SER A 210 -3.37 22.08 -1.65
N VAL A 211 -3.02 21.29 -0.62
CA VAL A 211 -3.11 21.62 0.81
C VAL A 211 -1.92 21.01 1.53
N THR A 212 -1.49 21.60 2.63
CA THR A 212 -0.35 21.07 3.38
C THR A 212 -0.59 19.65 3.88
N TYR A 213 0.45 18.83 3.86
CA TYR A 213 0.46 17.45 4.32
C TYR A 213 -0.46 16.52 3.52
N PHE A 214 -0.76 16.82 2.25
CA PHE A 214 -1.48 15.88 1.39
C PHE A 214 -0.68 14.57 1.23
N GLY A 215 -1.35 13.42 1.31
CA GLY A 215 -0.66 12.12 1.32
C GLY A 215 -0.25 11.63 2.71
N TYR A 216 -0.71 12.30 3.77
CA TYR A 216 -0.49 11.86 5.16
C TYR A 216 -1.23 10.56 5.49
N TYR A 217 -2.38 10.30 4.85
CA TYR A 217 -3.03 9.00 4.84
C TYR A 217 -3.43 8.63 3.41
N VAL A 218 -3.29 7.35 3.05
CA VAL A 218 -3.79 6.80 1.79
C VAL A 218 -4.53 5.49 2.04
N THR A 219 -5.61 5.26 1.30
CA THR A 219 -6.28 3.96 1.29
C THR A 219 -6.92 3.73 -0.08
N ILE A 220 -7.17 2.46 -0.40
CA ILE A 220 -7.92 2.08 -1.59
C ILE A 220 -9.20 1.40 -1.12
N ILE A 221 -10.33 1.95 -1.53
CA ILE A 221 -11.65 1.36 -1.30
C ILE A 221 -12.30 1.17 -2.67
N ASP A 222 -12.66 -0.07 -2.98
CA ASP A 222 -13.13 -0.48 -4.30
C ASP A 222 -12.18 0.00 -5.41
N ASN A 223 -12.65 0.86 -6.30
CA ASN A 223 -11.91 1.44 -7.41
C ASN A 223 -11.50 2.91 -7.15
N THR A 224 -11.38 3.32 -5.89
CA THR A 224 -11.06 4.72 -5.53
C THR A 224 -9.91 4.79 -4.54
N ILE A 225 -8.91 5.61 -4.85
CA ILE A 225 -7.89 6.03 -3.89
C ILE A 225 -8.49 7.18 -3.08
N ILE A 226 -8.43 7.06 -1.76
CA ILE A 226 -8.74 8.14 -0.83
C ILE A 226 -7.42 8.63 -0.25
N VAL A 227 -7.15 9.91 -0.42
CA VAL A 227 -5.99 10.58 0.14
C VAL A 227 -6.46 11.58 1.18
N LYS A 228 -5.79 11.62 2.33
CA LYS A 228 -6.06 12.64 3.36
C LYS A 228 -4.81 13.42 3.72
N ASN A 229 -5.03 14.62 4.23
CA ASN A 229 -4.01 15.34 4.98
C ASN A 229 -4.11 15.07 6.49
N ASN A 230 -3.21 15.68 7.26
CA ASN A 230 -3.18 15.57 8.73
C ASN A 230 -4.37 16.25 9.45
N SER A 231 -5.26 16.93 8.70
CA SER A 231 -6.50 17.53 9.19
C SER A 231 -7.75 16.76 8.75
N ASP A 232 -7.59 15.53 8.27
CA ASP A 232 -8.65 14.63 7.78
C ASP A 232 -9.45 15.18 6.59
N ILE A 233 -8.89 16.11 5.80
CA ILE A 233 -9.50 16.54 4.54
C ILE A 233 -9.29 15.44 3.50
N GLU A 234 -10.38 14.92 2.92
CA GLU A 234 -10.35 13.78 2.00
C GLU A 234 -10.43 14.19 0.52
N TYR A 235 -9.64 13.52 -0.30
CA TYR A 235 -9.62 13.65 -1.75
C TYR A 235 -9.79 12.27 -2.39
N TYR A 236 -10.60 12.20 -3.45
CA TYR A 236 -11.03 10.95 -4.07
C TYR A 236 -10.51 10.89 -5.51
N TYR A 237 -9.78 9.83 -5.85
CA TYR A 237 -9.21 9.62 -7.17
C TYR A 237 -9.64 8.24 -7.71
N PRO A 238 -10.41 8.18 -8.81
CA PRO A 238 -10.79 6.90 -9.40
C PRO A 238 -9.55 6.19 -9.98
N LEU A 239 -9.48 4.87 -9.78
CA LEU A 239 -8.41 4.02 -10.27
C LEU A 239 -8.51 3.68 -11.75
N PHE A 240 -9.64 3.99 -12.39
CA PHE A 240 -9.88 3.66 -13.78
C PHE A 240 -10.45 4.87 -14.52
N SER A 241 -10.09 4.99 -15.79
CA SER A 241 -10.67 5.92 -16.74
C SER A 241 -11.37 5.15 -17.85
N THR A 242 -12.48 5.68 -18.36
CA THR A 242 -13.21 5.06 -19.47
C THR A 242 -12.76 5.64 -20.80
N ILE A 243 -12.34 4.76 -21.73
CA ILE A 243 -12.16 5.09 -23.14
C ILE A 243 -13.36 4.54 -23.91
N SER A 244 -13.99 5.38 -24.73
CA SER A 244 -15.10 4.96 -25.57
C SER A 244 -15.05 5.61 -26.96
N GLY A 245 -15.66 4.95 -27.94
CA GLY A 245 -15.62 5.40 -29.32
C GLY A 245 -16.50 4.57 -30.26
N TYR A 246 -16.42 4.88 -31.55
CA TYR A 246 -17.13 4.14 -32.60
C TYR A 246 -16.15 3.63 -33.65
N ILE A 247 -16.30 2.38 -34.07
CA ILE A 247 -15.63 1.82 -35.23
C ILE A 247 -16.63 1.75 -36.38
N LYS A 248 -16.31 2.43 -37.49
CA LYS A 248 -17.17 2.54 -38.67
C LYS A 248 -16.35 2.30 -39.94
N THR A 249 -17.01 1.83 -40.98
CA THR A 249 -16.44 1.80 -42.34
C THR A 249 -16.19 3.22 -42.85
N PRO A 250 -15.39 3.41 -43.92
CA PRO A 250 -15.24 4.72 -44.57
C PRO A 250 -16.56 5.36 -45.01
N GLN A 251 -17.59 4.55 -45.28
CA GLN A 251 -18.95 4.99 -45.64
C GLN A 251 -19.84 5.27 -44.42
N GLY A 252 -19.31 5.16 -43.19
CA GLY A 252 -20.00 5.47 -41.94
C GLY A 252 -20.87 4.33 -41.38
N SER A 253 -20.81 3.12 -41.95
CA SER A 253 -21.57 1.98 -41.43
C SER A 253 -20.90 1.40 -40.18
N PRO A 254 -21.65 1.02 -39.13
CA PRO A 254 -21.10 0.36 -37.94
C PRO A 254 -20.30 -0.90 -38.25
N GLN A 255 -19.14 -1.07 -37.61
CA GLN A 255 -18.44 -2.34 -37.57
C GLN A 255 -18.79 -3.07 -36.27
N ILE A 256 -19.53 -4.16 -36.37
CA ILE A 256 -20.08 -4.92 -35.23
C ILE A 256 -19.11 -6.04 -34.85
N GLY A 257 -18.86 -6.22 -33.55
CA GLY A 257 -17.99 -7.30 -33.05
C GLY A 257 -16.50 -7.12 -33.37
N SER A 258 -16.08 -5.90 -33.70
CA SER A 258 -14.65 -5.58 -33.87
C SER A 258 -13.96 -5.73 -32.52
N ASN A 259 -12.94 -6.59 -32.45
CA ASN A 259 -12.10 -6.74 -31.26
C ASN A 259 -11.12 -5.56 -31.16
N ILE A 260 -11.10 -4.88 -30.02
CA ILE A 260 -10.28 -3.72 -29.73
C ILE A 260 -9.35 -4.09 -28.59
N ILE A 261 -8.05 -3.93 -28.79
CA ILE A 261 -7.01 -4.36 -27.86
C ILE A 261 -6.26 -3.14 -27.36
N PHE A 262 -6.27 -2.94 -26.05
CA PHE A 262 -5.52 -1.90 -25.37
C PHE A 262 -4.18 -2.49 -24.92
N THR A 263 -3.08 -2.04 -25.51
CA THR A 263 -1.74 -2.55 -25.17
C THR A 263 -1.35 -2.24 -23.72
N ASN A 264 -0.21 -2.77 -23.24
CA ASN A 264 0.32 -2.50 -21.89
C ASN A 264 -0.69 -2.87 -20.77
N ASP A 265 -1.20 -4.09 -20.84
CA ASP A 265 -2.19 -4.65 -19.90
C ASP A 265 -3.47 -3.82 -19.80
N GLY A 266 -3.81 -3.07 -20.85
CA GLY A 266 -5.05 -2.30 -20.92
C GLY A 266 -6.30 -3.17 -21.15
N GLY A 267 -6.13 -4.44 -21.51
CA GLY A 267 -7.23 -5.38 -21.76
C GLY A 267 -7.80 -5.27 -23.18
N SER A 268 -9.03 -5.75 -23.36
CA SER A 268 -9.70 -5.73 -24.66
C SER A 268 -11.22 -5.62 -24.50
N THR A 269 -11.88 -5.05 -25.51
CA THR A 269 -13.34 -4.98 -25.61
C THR A 269 -13.78 -5.28 -27.04
N SER A 270 -15.09 -5.35 -27.28
CA SER A 270 -15.66 -5.50 -28.62
C SER A 270 -16.77 -4.49 -28.88
N THR A 271 -16.94 -4.09 -30.14
CA THR A 271 -18.01 -3.18 -30.52
C THR A 271 -19.40 -3.83 -30.47
N ASP A 272 -20.39 -3.06 -30.06
CA ASP A 272 -21.80 -3.44 -30.06
C ASP A 272 -22.45 -3.36 -31.47
N ARG A 273 -23.78 -3.53 -31.54
CA ARG A 273 -24.54 -3.44 -32.80
C ARG A 273 -24.49 -2.08 -33.50
N TYR A 274 -24.07 -1.02 -32.81
CA TYR A 274 -23.91 0.33 -33.33
C TYR A 274 -22.44 0.66 -33.66
N GLY A 275 -21.54 -0.31 -33.50
CA GLY A 275 -20.11 -0.10 -33.66
C GLY A 275 -19.50 0.67 -32.49
N TYR A 276 -20.25 0.86 -31.39
CA TYR A 276 -19.78 1.56 -30.20
C TYR A 276 -19.01 0.61 -29.29
N PHE A 277 -17.96 1.11 -28.66
CA PHE A 277 -17.26 0.41 -27.59
C PHE A 277 -17.06 1.33 -26.39
N THR A 278 -16.98 0.71 -25.23
CA THR A 278 -16.52 1.32 -23.98
C THR A 278 -15.59 0.35 -23.27
N HIS A 279 -14.56 0.86 -22.63
CA HIS A 279 -13.57 0.06 -21.92
C HIS A 279 -12.92 0.86 -20.80
N GLU A 280 -12.69 0.22 -19.66
CA GLU A 280 -11.96 0.83 -18.55
C GLU A 280 -10.47 0.52 -18.67
N VAL A 281 -9.64 1.56 -18.52
CA VAL A 281 -8.19 1.43 -18.42
C VAL A 281 -7.73 1.96 -17.05
N PRO A 282 -6.70 1.37 -16.44
CA PRO A 282 -6.15 1.87 -15.17
C PRO A 282 -5.73 3.34 -15.27
N ILE A 283 -5.81 4.07 -14.16
CA ILE A 283 -5.32 5.45 -14.09
C ILE A 283 -3.81 5.46 -14.39
N GLY A 284 -3.39 6.39 -15.23
CA GLY A 284 -2.01 6.44 -15.72
C GLY A 284 -1.69 5.38 -16.77
N TRP A 285 -2.64 4.59 -17.25
CA TRP A 285 -2.44 3.77 -18.43
C TRP A 285 -1.99 4.62 -19.63
N SER A 286 -1.06 4.10 -20.41
CA SER A 286 -0.67 4.67 -21.70
C SER A 286 -0.37 3.54 -22.66
N GLY A 287 -1.00 3.54 -23.82
CA GLY A 287 -0.81 2.51 -24.83
C GLY A 287 -1.45 2.89 -26.15
N ILE A 288 -1.57 1.90 -27.02
CA ILE A 288 -2.24 1.99 -28.32
C ILE A 288 -3.56 1.23 -28.21
N VAL A 289 -4.58 1.74 -28.92
CA VAL A 289 -5.93 1.17 -29.05
C VAL A 289 -6.13 0.73 -30.50
#